data_AF-A0A7S3IU56-F1
#
_entry.id   AF-A0A7S3IU56-F1
#
_cell.length_a   1.000
_cell.length_b   1.000
_cell.length_c   1.000
_cell.angle_alpha   90.00
_cell.angle_beta   90.00
_cell.angle_gamma   90.00
#
_symmetry.space_group_name_H-M   'P 1'
#
loop_
_entity.id
_entity.type
_entity.pdbx_description
1 polymer ?
#
loop_
_entity_poly.entity_id
_entity_poly.type
_entity_poly.pdbx_seq_one_letter_code
_entity_poly.pdbx_strand_id
1 'polypeptide(L)'
;MTGGASKKMEILFEVLLINIEKEDIESIKKDIEECHKLVDEGADWDKKNKLKIFEGVYCMLIRDFKKASDLFISSIATFTAIELMEFKDFIFYAVVLGLLIQDRKTIKKEIIHCPDILAVNREIPFLKEFSESFYNCDYRLFFQ
;
A
#
# COMPACT_ATOMS: atom_id res chain seq x y z
N MET A 1 -5.26 7.67 -30.37
CA MET A 1 -5.30 6.19 -30.31
C MET A 1 -4.21 5.71 -29.35
N THR A 2 -4.50 5.65 -28.05
CA THR A 2 -3.51 5.35 -26.99
C THR A 2 -3.88 4.12 -26.16
N GLY A 3 -4.76 3.24 -26.68
CA GLY A 3 -5.20 2.03 -25.96
C GLY A 3 -4.16 0.91 -25.85
N GLY A 4 -3.06 0.98 -26.60
CA GLY A 4 -2.01 -0.05 -26.61
C GLY A 4 -1.18 -0.07 -25.32
N ALA A 5 -0.76 1.09 -24.83
CA ALA A 5 0.05 1.21 -23.60
C ALA A 5 -0.77 0.77 -22.37
N SER A 6 -2.04 1.18 -22.30
CA SER A 6 -2.95 0.77 -21.24
C SER A 6 -3.12 -0.74 -21.15
N LYS A 7 -3.36 -1.44 -22.27
CA LYS A 7 -3.52 -2.90 -22.26
C LYS A 7 -2.23 -3.64 -21.92
N LYS A 8 -1.07 -3.15 -22.39
CA LYS A 8 0.24 -3.71 -22.01
C LYS A 8 0.46 -3.63 -20.51
N MET A 9 0.07 -2.51 -19.90
CA MET A 9 0.24 -2.30 -18.47
C MET A 9 -0.66 -3.22 -17.62
N GLU A 10 -1.88 -3.51 -18.07
CA GLU A 10 -2.75 -4.52 -17.41
C GLU A 10 -2.11 -5.90 -17.44
N ILE A 11 -1.57 -6.32 -18.59
CA ILE A 11 -0.86 -7.60 -18.71
C ILE A 11 0.36 -7.65 -17.78
N LEU A 12 1.11 -6.56 -17.68
CA LEU A 12 2.24 -6.46 -16.76
C LEU A 12 1.82 -6.55 -15.29
N PHE A 13 0.67 -5.98 -14.91
CA PHE A 13 0.16 -6.14 -13.55
C PHE A 13 -0.20 -7.60 -13.22
N GLU A 14 -0.76 -8.34 -14.18
CA GLU A 14 -1.02 -9.77 -14.01
C GLU A 14 0.27 -10.59 -13.89
N VAL A 15 1.29 -10.26 -14.69
CA VAL A 15 2.62 -10.88 -14.57
C VAL A 15 3.25 -10.57 -13.20
N LEU A 16 3.12 -9.33 -12.72
CA LEU A 16 3.55 -8.93 -11.39
C LEU A 16 2.85 -9.72 -10.29
N LEU A 17 1.54 -9.96 -10.40
CA LEU A 17 0.79 -10.80 -9.46
C LEU A 17 1.36 -12.22 -9.40
N ILE A 18 1.60 -12.84 -10.56
CA ILE A 18 2.20 -14.17 -10.65
C ILE A 18 3.61 -14.19 -10.05
N ASN A 19 4.40 -13.14 -10.27
CA ASN A 19 5.76 -13.06 -9.75
C ASN A 19 5.79 -12.81 -8.24
N ILE A 20 4.82 -12.06 -7.70
CA ILE A 20 4.60 -11.93 -6.25
C ILE A 20 4.23 -13.27 -5.64
N GLU A 21 3.33 -14.03 -6.27
CA GLU A 21 2.94 -15.37 -5.81
C GLU A 21 4.12 -16.36 -5.82
N LYS A 22 5.04 -16.22 -6.79
CA LYS A 22 6.26 -17.03 -6.88
C LYS A 22 7.41 -16.53 -5.99
N GLU A 23 7.23 -15.41 -5.29
CA GLU A 23 8.26 -14.73 -4.49
C GLU A 23 9.57 -14.44 -5.24
N ASP A 24 9.51 -14.25 -6.57
CA ASP A 24 10.70 -13.96 -7.38
C ASP A 24 11.02 -12.46 -7.36
N ILE A 25 11.80 -12.05 -6.36
CA ILE A 25 12.19 -10.66 -6.10
C ILE A 25 12.94 -10.04 -7.30
N GLU A 26 13.76 -10.81 -8.02
CA GLU A 26 14.54 -10.28 -9.15
C GLU A 26 13.66 -9.94 -10.35
N SER A 27 12.67 -10.79 -10.62
CA SER A 27 11.69 -10.57 -11.69
C SER A 27 10.76 -9.41 -11.37
N ILE A 28 10.25 -9.31 -10.14
CA ILE A 28 9.39 -8.19 -9.70
C ILE A 28 10.10 -6.84 -9.91
N LYS A 29 11.40 -6.76 -9.58
CA LYS A 29 12.16 -5.52 -9.78
C LYS A 29 12.21 -5.10 -11.25
N LYS A 30 12.45 -6.04 -12.16
CA LYS A 30 12.49 -5.78 -13.61
C LYS A 30 11.13 -5.32 -14.11
N ASP A 31 10.06 -5.98 -13.66
CA ASP A 31 8.70 -5.64 -14.05
C ASP A 31 8.29 -4.25 -13.53
N ILE A 32 8.70 -3.87 -12.31
CA ILE A 32 8.47 -2.53 -11.77
C ILE A 32 9.21 -1.47 -12.59
N GLU A 33 10.47 -1.71 -12.98
CA GLU A 33 11.22 -0.79 -13.84
C GLU A 33 10.59 -0.65 -15.23
N GLU A 34 10.04 -1.74 -15.79
CA GLU A 34 9.31 -1.71 -17.05
C GLU A 34 7.98 -0.95 -16.91
N CYS A 35 7.26 -1.15 -15.81
CA CYS A 35 6.04 -0.41 -15.50
C CYS A 35 6.32 1.09 -15.35
N HIS A 36 7.41 1.50 -14.71
CA HIS A 36 7.80 2.91 -14.59
C HIS A 36 8.06 3.55 -15.96
N LYS A 37 8.73 2.84 -16.89
CA LYS A 37 8.92 3.33 -18.27
C LYS A 37 7.59 3.55 -18.99
N LEU A 38 6.67 2.59 -18.88
CA LEU A 38 5.33 2.72 -19.49
C LEU A 38 4.50 3.83 -18.85
N VAL A 39 4.73 4.12 -17.56
CA VAL A 39 4.13 5.26 -16.87
C VAL A 39 4.62 6.60 -17.41
N ASP A 40 5.91 6.69 -17.75
CA ASP A 40 6.52 7.88 -18.34
C ASP A 40 6.08 8.10 -19.80
N GLU A 41 5.77 7.03 -20.53
CA GLU A 41 5.20 7.08 -21.89
C GLU A 41 3.75 7.60 -21.94
N GLY A 42 3.15 7.91 -20.79
CA GLY A 42 1.82 8.53 -20.70
C GLY A 42 0.72 7.59 -20.21
N ALA A 43 1.04 6.69 -19.27
CA ALA A 43 0.01 5.85 -18.65
C ALA A 43 -1.02 6.67 -17.86
N ASP A 44 -2.23 6.10 -17.80
CA ASP A 44 -3.38 6.64 -17.09
C ASP A 44 -3.10 6.85 -15.60
N TRP A 45 -3.66 7.91 -15.02
CA TRP A 45 -3.44 8.30 -13.63
C TRP A 45 -3.81 7.17 -12.65
N ASP A 46 -4.89 6.45 -12.95
CA ASP A 46 -5.35 5.31 -12.15
C ASP A 46 -4.31 4.18 -12.07
N LYS A 47 -3.64 3.90 -13.19
CA LYS A 47 -2.59 2.88 -13.29
C LYS A 47 -1.32 3.29 -12.56
N LYS A 48 -1.03 4.59 -12.45
CA LYS A 48 0.08 5.08 -11.61
C LYS A 48 -0.18 4.81 -10.13
N ASN A 49 -1.42 4.99 -9.66
CA ASN A 49 -1.77 4.67 -8.27
C ASN A 49 -1.72 3.17 -8.00
N LYS A 50 -2.21 2.36 -8.95
CA LYS A 50 -2.08 0.91 -8.88
C LYS A 50 -0.62 0.48 -8.78
N LEU A 51 0.26 1.04 -9.62
CA LEU A 51 1.70 0.75 -9.59
C LEU A 51 2.34 1.08 -8.23
N LYS A 52 1.98 2.20 -7.58
CA LYS A 52 2.48 2.53 -6.25
C LYS A 52 2.15 1.48 -5.19
N ILE A 53 0.99 0.84 -5.28
CA ILE A 53 0.58 -0.22 -4.36
C ILE A 53 1.44 -1.46 -4.58
N PHE A 54 1.64 -1.86 -5.84
CA PHE A 54 2.53 -2.98 -6.19
C PHE A 54 3.97 -2.71 -5.75
N GLU A 55 4.47 -1.49 -5.97
CA GLU A 55 5.79 -1.07 -5.51
C GLU A 55 5.88 -1.08 -3.97
N GLY A 56 4.83 -0.65 -3.27
CA GLY A 56 4.74 -0.72 -1.81
C GLY A 56 4.82 -2.16 -1.28
N VAL A 57 4.12 -3.10 -1.92
CA VAL A 57 4.19 -4.53 -1.58
C VAL A 57 5.58 -5.11 -1.88
N TYR A 58 6.19 -4.76 -3.01
CA TYR A 58 7.57 -5.14 -3.29
C TYR A 58 8.55 -4.57 -2.25
N CYS A 59 8.41 -3.31 -1.85
CA CYS A 59 9.19 -2.70 -0.78
C CYS A 59 9.03 -3.46 0.55
N MET A 60 7.82 -3.98 0.83
CA MET A 60 7.58 -4.84 1.99
C MET A 60 8.34 -6.17 1.89
N LEU A 61 8.39 -6.81 0.71
CA LEU A 61 9.13 -8.05 0.48
C LEU A 61 10.64 -7.89 0.66
N ILE A 62 11.22 -6.79 0.19
CA ILE A 62 12.65 -6.47 0.38
C ILE A 62 12.97 -5.90 1.77
N ARG A 63 11.98 -5.81 2.67
CA ARG A 63 12.08 -5.23 4.02
C ARG A 63 12.47 -3.74 4.05
N ASP A 64 12.20 -2.99 2.99
CA ASP A 64 12.32 -1.53 2.98
C ASP A 64 11.03 -0.89 3.51
N PHE A 65 10.84 -1.01 4.83
CA PHE A 65 9.62 -0.56 5.51
C PHE A 65 9.43 0.96 5.43
N LYS A 66 10.52 1.72 5.27
CA LYS A 66 10.44 3.18 5.21
C LYS A 66 9.71 3.63 3.96
N LYS A 67 10.18 3.17 2.79
CA LYS A 67 9.52 3.48 1.52
C LYS A 67 8.13 2.84 1.43
N ALA A 68 7.99 1.61 1.93
CA ALA A 68 6.69 0.92 1.93
C ALA A 68 5.64 1.74 2.70
N SER A 69 5.97 2.22 3.90
CA SER A 69 5.05 3.03 4.71
C SER A 69 4.63 4.32 3.99
N ASP A 70 5.60 5.07 3.43
CA ASP A 70 5.30 6.31 2.71
C ASP A 70 4.41 6.08 1.49
N LEU A 71 4.69 5.03 0.71
CA LEU A 71 3.89 4.64 -0.45
C LEU A 71 2.48 4.24 -0.04
N PHE A 72 2.34 3.35 0.95
CA PHE A 72 1.04 2.88 1.41
C PHE A 72 0.16 4.00 1.94
N ILE A 73 0.69 4.88 2.79
CA ILE A 73 -0.06 6.02 3.35
C ILE A 73 -0.57 6.93 2.23
N SER A 74 0.28 7.22 1.23
CA SER A 74 -0.11 8.05 0.09
C SER A 74 -1.17 7.40 -0.82
N SER A 75 -1.25 6.07 -0.80
CA SER A 75 -2.14 5.27 -1.65
C SER A 75 -3.45 4.86 -0.96
N ILE A 76 -3.68 5.21 0.31
CA ILE A 76 -4.94 4.91 1.03
C ILE A 76 -6.15 5.53 0.32
N ALA A 77 -6.06 6.83 -0.01
CA ALA A 77 -7.17 7.57 -0.61
C ALA A 77 -7.43 7.18 -2.09
N THR A 78 -6.49 6.48 -2.73
CA THR A 78 -6.53 6.15 -4.16
C THR A 78 -6.38 4.65 -4.40
N PHE A 79 -6.84 3.84 -3.44
CA PHE A 79 -6.73 2.39 -3.53
C PHE A 79 -7.59 1.82 -4.68
N THR A 80 -6.93 1.19 -5.65
CA THR A 80 -7.58 0.57 -6.82
C THR A 80 -7.13 -0.87 -7.08
N ALA A 81 -6.24 -1.41 -6.25
CA ALA A 81 -5.63 -2.73 -6.44
C ALA A 81 -6.43 -3.88 -5.78
N ILE A 82 -7.71 -4.00 -6.12
CA ILE A 82 -8.62 -5.01 -5.52
C ILE A 82 -8.19 -6.45 -5.87
N GLU A 83 -7.50 -6.64 -7.00
CA GLU A 83 -6.99 -7.94 -7.47
C GLU A 83 -5.82 -8.46 -6.61
N LEU A 84 -5.07 -7.56 -5.97
CA LEU A 84 -3.93 -7.92 -5.14
C LEU A 84 -4.38 -8.31 -3.73
N MET A 85 -5.28 -7.52 -3.15
CA MET A 85 -5.75 -7.70 -1.78
C MET A 85 -7.04 -6.94 -1.50
N GLU A 86 -7.77 -7.37 -0.48
CA GLU A 86 -8.93 -6.62 -0.02
C GLU A 86 -8.51 -5.30 0.66
N PHE A 87 -9.34 -4.28 0.53
CA PHE A 87 -9.07 -2.95 1.11
C PHE A 87 -8.87 -2.99 2.63
N LYS A 88 -9.57 -3.90 3.32
CA LYS A 88 -9.43 -4.15 4.77
C LYS A 88 -8.00 -4.56 5.14
N ASP A 89 -7.41 -5.46 4.36
CA ASP A 89 -6.07 -6.01 4.62
C ASP A 89 -5.03 -4.95 4.25
N PHE A 90 -5.28 -4.18 3.20
CA PHE A 90 -4.45 -3.06 2.80
C PHE A 90 -4.33 -2.02 3.92
N ILE A 91 -5.46 -1.61 4.49
CA ILE A 91 -5.49 -0.67 5.62
C ILE A 91 -4.75 -1.26 6.82
N PHE A 92 -4.94 -2.55 7.12
CA PHE A 92 -4.25 -3.20 8.21
C PHE A 92 -2.72 -3.06 8.07
N TYR A 93 -2.15 -3.40 6.91
CA TYR A 93 -0.70 -3.26 6.70
C TYR A 93 -0.25 -1.80 6.67
N ALA A 94 -1.04 -0.89 6.08
CA ALA A 94 -0.72 0.53 6.07
C ALA A 94 -0.63 1.11 7.50
N VAL A 95 -1.55 0.72 8.38
CA VAL A 95 -1.55 1.15 9.79
C VAL A 95 -0.39 0.53 10.56
N VAL A 96 -0.12 -0.76 10.39
CA VAL A 96 1.00 -1.44 11.08
C VAL A 96 2.35 -0.85 10.64
N LEU A 97 2.58 -0.68 9.34
CA LEU A 97 3.80 -0.08 8.83
C LEU A 97 3.92 1.40 9.22
N GLY A 98 2.80 2.13 9.19
CA GLY A 98 2.73 3.50 9.63
C GLY A 98 3.09 3.66 11.11
N LEU A 99 2.58 2.80 11.99
CA LEU A 99 2.92 2.81 13.42
C LEU A 99 4.39 2.46 13.68
N LEU A 100 4.99 1.58 12.87
CA LEU A 100 6.37 1.13 13.04
C LEU A 100 7.40 2.18 12.61
N ILE A 101 7.12 2.91 11.52
CA ILE A 101 8.11 3.78 10.86
C ILE A 101 7.85 5.27 11.08
N GLN A 102 6.59 5.70 11.10
CA GLN A 102 6.26 7.12 10.97
C GLN A 102 6.39 7.89 12.29
N ASP A 103 6.60 9.19 12.16
CA ASP A 103 6.59 10.09 13.30
C ASP A 103 5.20 10.22 13.93
N ARG A 104 5.16 10.50 15.24
CA ARG A 104 3.91 10.72 15.99
C ARG A 104 2.98 11.76 15.35
N LYS A 105 3.53 12.78 14.70
CA LYS A 105 2.75 13.81 13.99
C LYS A 105 2.03 13.23 12.76
N THR A 106 2.75 12.43 11.97
CA THR A 106 2.23 11.78 10.78
C THR A 106 1.21 10.72 11.15
N ILE A 107 1.46 9.91 12.18
CA ILE A 107 0.50 8.93 12.72
C ILE A 107 -0.82 9.63 13.08
N LYS A 108 -0.78 10.77 13.78
CA LYS A 108 -2.01 11.48 14.14
C LYS A 108 -2.80 11.93 12.91
N LYS A 109 -2.11 12.50 11.92
CA LYS A 109 -2.74 13.10 10.74
C LYS A 109 -3.23 12.06 9.74
N GLU A 110 -2.37 11.11 9.39
CA GLU A 110 -2.55 10.17 8.30
C GLU A 110 -3.12 8.81 8.75
N ILE A 111 -3.06 8.47 10.05
CA ILE A 111 -3.63 7.22 10.57
C ILE A 111 -4.89 7.50 11.40
N ILE A 112 -4.80 8.34 12.43
CA ILE A 112 -5.90 8.56 13.39
C ILE A 112 -7.00 9.44 12.80
N HIS A 113 -6.63 10.51 12.08
CA HIS A 113 -7.58 11.45 11.48
C HIS A 113 -7.94 11.12 10.02
N CYS A 114 -7.45 10.01 9.47
CA CYS A 114 -7.78 9.61 8.11
C CYS A 114 -9.23 9.11 8.03
N PRO A 115 -10.10 9.72 7.21
CA PRO A 115 -11.50 9.33 7.11
C PRO A 115 -11.66 7.92 6.52
N ASP A 116 -10.77 7.48 5.63
CA ASP A 116 -10.83 6.16 4.99
C ASP A 116 -10.56 5.04 6.01
N ILE A 117 -9.58 5.23 6.90
CA ILE A 117 -9.30 4.30 8.00
C ILE A 117 -10.48 4.29 8.99
N LEU A 118 -11.03 5.47 9.31
CA LEU A 118 -12.19 5.59 10.20
C LEU A 118 -13.46 4.95 9.62
N ALA A 119 -13.61 4.89 8.30
CA ALA A 119 -14.72 4.22 7.63
C ALA A 119 -14.62 2.69 7.78
N VAL A 120 -13.42 2.13 7.60
CA VAL A 120 -13.15 0.67 7.70
C VAL A 120 -13.03 0.19 9.15
N ASN A 121 -12.89 1.12 10.09
CA ASN A 121 -12.87 0.85 11.52
C ASN A 121 -14.07 0.05 12.04
N ARG A 122 -15.25 0.20 11.41
CA ARG A 122 -16.44 -0.61 11.77
C ARG A 122 -16.26 -2.09 11.44
N GLU A 123 -15.40 -2.41 10.49
CA GLU A 123 -15.12 -3.78 10.05
C GLU A 123 -13.95 -4.40 10.81
N ILE A 124 -12.99 -3.58 11.27
CA ILE A 124 -11.81 -4.03 12.05
C ILE A 124 -11.76 -3.29 13.41
N PRO A 125 -12.52 -3.73 14.43
CA PRO A 125 -12.60 -3.03 15.71
C PRO A 125 -11.26 -2.95 16.46
N PHE A 126 -10.40 -3.96 16.31
CA PHE A 126 -9.11 -4.04 17.01
C PHE A 126 -8.08 -3.02 16.51
N LEU A 127 -8.15 -2.60 15.23
CA LEU A 127 -7.15 -1.72 14.61
C LEU A 127 -7.15 -0.31 15.23
N LYS A 128 -8.35 0.18 15.57
CA LYS A 128 -8.51 1.48 16.21
C LYS A 128 -8.00 1.48 17.62
N GLU A 129 -8.40 0.50 18.42
CA GLU A 129 -7.91 0.38 19.79
C GLU A 129 -6.38 0.25 19.80
N PHE A 130 -5.80 -0.51 18.86
CA PHE A 130 -4.35 -0.64 18.71
C PHE A 130 -3.65 0.70 18.39
N SER A 131 -4.13 1.43 17.37
CA SER A 131 -3.54 2.70 16.95
C SER A 131 -3.75 3.84 17.96
N GLU A 132 -4.93 3.91 18.60
CA GLU A 132 -5.24 4.88 19.65
C GLU A 132 -4.47 4.59 20.93
N SER A 133 -4.34 3.32 21.35
CA SER A 133 -3.55 2.94 22.54
C SER A 133 -2.09 3.32 22.38
N PHE A 134 -1.52 3.10 21.18
CA PHE A 134 -0.15 3.52 20.88
C PHE A 134 0.02 5.04 20.96
N TYR A 135 -0.95 5.80 20.44
CA TYR A 135 -0.90 7.26 20.45
C TYR A 135 -1.13 7.90 21.84
N ASN A 136 -2.03 7.31 22.63
CA ASN A 136 -2.35 7.72 24.00
C ASN A 136 -1.33 7.24 25.03
N CYS A 137 -0.34 6.43 24.61
CA CYS A 137 0.67 5.81 25.46
C CYS A 137 0.10 4.80 26.48
N ASP A 138 -1.05 4.19 26.18
CA ASP A 138 -1.69 3.16 27.00
C ASP A 138 -1.11 1.77 26.66
N TYR A 139 0.16 1.57 27.01
CA TYR A 139 0.89 0.33 26.67
C TYR A 139 0.26 -0.95 27.24
N ARG A 140 -0.53 -0.83 28.32
CA ARG A 140 -1.23 -1.97 28.91
C ARG A 140 -2.28 -2.56 27.96
N LEU A 141 -3.03 -1.70 27.26
CA LEU A 141 -4.02 -2.11 26.26
C LEU A 141 -3.35 -2.48 24.94
N PHE A 142 -2.24 -1.83 24.60
CA PHE A 142 -1.49 -2.09 23.38
C PHE A 142 -0.90 -3.52 23.31
N PHE A 143 -0.42 -4.07 24.43
CA PHE A 143 0.17 -5.42 24.48
C PHE A 143 -0.81 -6.53 24.88
N GLN A 144 -2.10 -6.20 25.04
CA GLN A 144 -3.14 -7.16 25.40
C GLN A 144 -3.68 -7.88 24.16
#